data_AF-H2JFH6-F1
#
_entry.id   AF-H2JFH6-F1
#
_cell.length_a   1.000
_cell.length_b   1.000
_cell.length_c   1.000
_cell.angle_alpha   90.00
_cell.angle_beta   90.00
_cell.angle_gamma   90.00
#
_symmetry.space_group_name_H-M   'P 1'
#
loop_
_entity.id
_entity.type
_entity.pdbx_description
1 polymer ?
#
loop_
_entity_poly.entity_id
_entity_poly.type
_entity_poly.pdbx_seq_one_letter_code
_entity_poly.pdbx_strand_id
1 'polypeptide(L)'
;MEKNEIMDKIKEIVYQIIGIQIEDENDNILGCHHKYPVVYAVYVVDELEKIYGKEILGIFEKNDYNIWKLSNLADAILNELAKLPEELKLL
;
A
#
# COMPACT_ATOMS: atom_id res chain seq x y z
N MET A 1 12.24 8.26 -3.24
CA MET A 1 11.61 6.97 -3.59
C MET A 1 10.66 7.21 -4.75
N GLU A 2 10.76 6.40 -5.80
CA GLU A 2 9.90 6.52 -6.98
C GLU A 2 8.62 5.68 -6.80
N LYS A 3 7.55 6.02 -7.53
CA LYS A 3 6.28 5.28 -7.50
C LYS A 3 6.48 3.78 -7.78
N ASN A 4 7.35 3.45 -8.73
CA ASN A 4 7.62 2.06 -9.10
C ASN A 4 8.24 1.26 -7.94
N GLU A 5 9.14 1.87 -7.16
CA GLU A 5 9.74 1.23 -5.98
C GLU A 5 8.69 0.92 -4.90
N ILE A 6 7.74 1.84 -4.70
CA ILE A 6 6.61 1.63 -3.78
C ILE A 6 5.71 0.50 -4.29
N MET A 7 5.38 0.50 -5.59
CA MET A 7 4.57 -0.56 -6.20
C MET A 7 5.23 -1.93 -6.03
N ASP A 8 6.53 -2.05 -6.30
CA ASP A 8 7.26 -3.32 -6.14
C ASP A 8 7.24 -3.78 -4.69
N LYS A 9 7.35 -2.86 -3.72
CA LYS A 9 7.26 -3.20 -2.30
C LYS A 9 5.85 -3.65 -1.90
N ILE A 10 4.81 -2.99 -2.38
CA ILE A 10 3.41 -3.42 -2.16
C ILE A 10 3.19 -4.83 -2.72
N LYS A 11 3.69 -5.11 -3.95
CA LYS A 11 3.60 -6.45 -4.56
C LYS A 11 4.28 -7.51 -3.69
N GLU A 12 5.47 -7.22 -3.17
CA GLU A 12 6.21 -8.13 -2.29
C GLU A 12 5.43 -8.44 -1.01
N ILE A 13 4.89 -7.42 -0.34
CA ILE A 13 4.09 -7.56 0.89
C ILE A 13 2.83 -8.40 0.63
N VAL A 14 2.10 -8.08 -0.44
CA VAL A 14 0.88 -8.81 -0.81
C VAL A 14 1.19 -10.28 -1.11
N TYR A 15 2.31 -10.56 -1.79
CA TYR A 15 2.76 -11.91 -2.04
C TYR A 15 3.12 -12.65 -0.75
N GLN A 16 3.81 -12.00 0.19
CA GLN A 16 4.21 -12.60 1.47
C GLN A 16 3.00 -12.91 2.38
N ILE A 17 2.00 -12.04 2.40
CA ILE A 17 0.83 -12.18 3.29
C ILE A 17 -0.24 -13.09 2.68
N ILE A 18 -0.50 -12.96 1.39
CA ILE A 18 -1.67 -13.53 0.72
C ILE A 18 -1.29 -14.61 -0.30
N GLY A 19 -0.02 -14.68 -0.70
CA GLY A 19 0.49 -15.67 -1.66
C GLY A 19 0.16 -15.35 -3.13
N ILE A 20 -0.21 -14.10 -3.44
CA ILE A 20 -0.62 -13.68 -4.79
C ILE A 20 0.44 -12.81 -5.43
N GLN A 21 0.68 -13.07 -6.71
CA GLN A 21 1.44 -12.22 -7.56
C GLN A 21 0.51 -11.21 -8.25
N ILE A 22 0.70 -9.92 -7.94
CA ILE A 22 -0.02 -8.82 -8.61
C ILE A 22 0.75 -8.45 -9.88
N GLU A 23 0.07 -8.51 -11.02
CA GLU A 23 0.69 -8.29 -12.33
C GLU A 23 0.31 -6.92 -12.91
N ASP A 24 -0.93 -6.48 -12.77
CA ASP A 24 -1.44 -5.20 -13.30
C ASP A 24 -1.40 -4.10 -12.22
N GLU A 25 -1.03 -2.89 -12.61
CA GLU A 25 -1.04 -1.72 -11.74
C GLU A 25 -2.46 -1.30 -11.32
N ASN A 26 -3.48 -1.70 -12.07
CA ASN A 26 -4.88 -1.41 -11.82
C ASN A 26 -5.57 -2.49 -10.99
N ASP A 27 -4.87 -3.59 -10.69
CA ASP A 27 -5.39 -4.67 -9.86
C ASP A 27 -5.67 -4.17 -8.45
N ASN A 28 -6.83 -4.56 -7.93
CA ASN A 28 -7.13 -4.37 -6.52
C ASN A 28 -6.38 -5.44 -5.72
N ILE A 29 -5.44 -5.01 -4.88
CA ILE A 29 -4.55 -5.90 -4.12
C ILE A 29 -5.29 -6.75 -3.07
N LEU A 30 -6.53 -6.37 -2.75
CA LEU A 30 -7.42 -7.11 -1.86
C LEU A 30 -8.66 -7.69 -2.58
N GLY A 31 -8.81 -7.45 -3.88
CA GLY A 31 -10.11 -7.44 -4.55
C GLY A 31 -10.43 -8.66 -5.42
N CYS A 32 -11.73 -8.98 -5.38
CA CYS A 32 -12.60 -9.73 -6.32
C CYS A 32 -12.22 -11.15 -6.74
N HIS A 33 -11.00 -11.37 -7.23
CA HIS A 33 -10.61 -12.67 -7.79
C HIS A 33 -10.37 -13.72 -6.72
N HIS A 34 -10.37 -13.28 -5.45
CA HIS A 34 -9.95 -14.11 -4.36
C HIS A 34 -10.80 -13.84 -3.12
N LYS A 35 -11.32 -14.92 -2.51
CA LYS A 35 -12.19 -14.87 -1.33
C LYS A 35 -11.37 -14.68 -0.05
N TYR A 36 -10.72 -13.54 0.10
CA TYR A 36 -9.88 -13.28 1.26
C TYR A 36 -10.65 -12.60 2.39
N PRO A 37 -10.46 -13.06 3.64
CA PRO A 37 -10.96 -12.34 4.79
C PRO A 37 -10.32 -10.96 4.90
N VAL A 38 -11.12 -9.99 5.37
CA VAL A 38 -10.70 -8.60 5.64
C VAL A 38 -9.46 -8.50 6.53
N VAL A 39 -9.17 -9.53 7.34
CA VAL A 39 -7.96 -9.60 8.18
C VAL A 39 -6.66 -9.41 7.38
N TYR A 40 -6.60 -9.84 6.12
CA TYR A 40 -5.41 -9.67 5.29
C TYR A 40 -5.16 -8.21 4.93
N ALA A 41 -6.21 -7.40 4.79
CA ALA A 41 -6.07 -5.96 4.62
C ALA A 41 -5.32 -5.34 5.81
N VAL A 42 -5.64 -5.79 7.03
CA VAL A 42 -5.00 -5.31 8.26
C VAL A 42 -3.51 -5.67 8.28
N TYR A 43 -3.15 -6.90 7.89
CA TYR A 43 -1.74 -7.29 7.81
C TYR A 43 -0.96 -6.53 6.73
N VAL A 44 -1.58 -6.27 5.58
CA VAL A 44 -0.95 -5.45 4.52
C VAL A 44 -0.68 -4.04 5.04
N VAL A 45 -1.64 -3.42 5.73
CA VAL A 45 -1.47 -2.09 6.33
C VAL A 45 -0.38 -2.08 7.40
N ASP A 46 -0.34 -3.09 8.27
CA ASP A 46 0.69 -3.22 9.32
C ASP A 46 2.11 -3.31 8.73
N GLU A 47 2.31 -4.07 7.65
CA GLU A 47 3.61 -4.14 6.97
C GLU A 47 3.97 -2.81 6.26
N LEU A 48 2.99 -2.13 5.65
CA LEU A 48 3.24 -0.82 5.05
C LEU A 48 3.60 0.24 6.10
N GLU A 49 2.96 0.22 7.27
CA GLU A 49 3.27 1.13 8.39
C GLU A 49 4.71 0.94 8.88
N LYS A 50 5.19 -0.31 8.98
CA LYS A 50 6.57 -0.61 9.40
C LYS A 50 7.62 -0.03 8.46
N ILE A 51 7.29 0.09 7.16
CA ILE A 51 8.22 0.58 6.14
C ILE A 51 8.12 2.09 5.96
N TYR A 52 6.90 2.63 5.92
CA TYR A 52 6.65 4.03 5.53
C TYR A 52 6.25 4.94 6.69
N GLY A 53 6.15 4.40 7.91
CA GLY A 53 5.76 5.15 9.09
C GLY A 53 4.24 5.22 9.31
N LYS A 54 3.85 5.87 10.41
CA LYS A 54 2.44 6.00 10.82
C LYS A 54 1.64 6.97 9.98
N GLU A 55 2.34 7.83 9.24
CA GLU A 55 1.77 8.91 8.46
C GLU A 55 0.93 8.38 7.30
N ILE A 56 1.26 7.19 6.78
CA ILE A 56 0.45 6.54 5.73
C ILE A 56 -0.90 6.04 6.24
N LEU A 57 -1.13 5.94 7.56
CA LEU A 57 -2.42 5.48 8.09
C LEU A 57 -3.56 6.45 7.73
N GLY A 58 -3.23 7.73 7.52
CA GLY A 58 -4.17 8.75 7.04
C GLY A 58 -4.81 8.42 5.69
N ILE A 59 -4.16 7.59 4.87
CA ILE A 59 -4.68 7.11 3.58
C ILE A 59 -6.00 6.36 3.76
N PHE A 60 -6.14 5.62 4.86
CA PHE A 60 -7.26 4.71 5.10
C PHE A 60 -8.39 5.34 5.94
N GLU A 61 -8.29 6.61 6.32
CA GLU A 61 -9.34 7.32 7.07
C GLU A 61 -10.60 7.59 6.23
N LYS A 62 -10.45 7.62 4.90
CA LYS A 62 -11.55 7.81 3.97
C LYS A 62 -12.09 6.47 3.49
N ASN A 63 -13.42 6.36 3.40
CA ASN A 63 -14.08 5.17 2.86
C ASN A 63 -14.04 5.16 1.31
N ASP A 64 -12.83 5.03 0.75
CA ASP A 64 -12.61 4.90 -0.70
C ASP A 64 -12.00 3.53 -1.02
N TYR A 65 -12.81 2.61 -1.54
CA TYR A 65 -12.36 1.27 -1.90
C TYR A 65 -11.39 1.25 -3.08
N ASN A 66 -11.33 2.31 -3.89
CA ASN A 66 -10.38 2.39 -5.01
C ASN A 66 -8.95 2.56 -4.54
N ILE A 67 -8.73 2.90 -3.27
CA ILE A 67 -7.39 3.03 -2.71
C ILE A 67 -6.60 1.72 -2.79
N TRP A 68 -7.30 0.59 -2.79
CA TRP A 68 -6.68 -0.74 -2.85
C TRP A 68 -6.19 -1.15 -4.24
N LYS A 69 -6.35 -0.31 -5.27
CA LYS A 69 -5.63 -0.53 -6.54
C LYS A 69 -4.14 -0.26 -6.32
N LEU A 70 -3.27 -1.11 -6.88
CA LEU A 70 -1.83 -1.00 -6.68
C LEU A 70 -1.29 0.40 -7.00
N SER A 71 -1.63 0.95 -8.17
CA SER A 71 -1.21 2.27 -8.61
C SER A 71 -1.72 3.39 -7.69
N ASN A 72 -2.98 3.31 -7.26
CA ASN A 72 -3.60 4.29 -6.36
C ASN A 72 -2.97 4.27 -4.97
N LEU A 73 -2.71 3.08 -4.42
CA LEU A 73 -2.06 2.95 -3.13
C LEU A 73 -0.64 3.51 -3.17
N ALA A 74 0.10 3.21 -4.24
CA ALA A 74 1.45 3.75 -4.42
C ALA A 74 1.46 5.28 -4.54
N ASP A 75 0.52 5.85 -5.31
CA ASP A 75 0.35 7.31 -5.40
C ASP A 75 0.00 7.93 -4.04
N ALA A 76 -0.88 7.28 -3.26
CA ALA A 76 -1.26 7.77 -1.95
C ALA A 76 -0.10 7.76 -0.95
N ILE A 77 0.69 6.68 -0.91
CA ILE A 77 1.90 6.60 -0.08
C ILE A 77 2.90 7.68 -0.51
N LEU A 78 3.16 7.81 -1.81
CA LEU A 78 4.08 8.83 -2.33
C LEU A 78 3.64 10.24 -1.92
N ASN A 79 2.33 10.52 -1.98
CA ASN A 79 1.76 11.80 -1.60
C ASN A 79 1.88 12.06 -0.09
N GLU A 80 1.67 11.06 0.77
CA GLU A 80 1.89 11.24 2.21
C GLU A 80 3.36 11.50 2.55
N LEU A 81 4.28 10.74 1.94
CA LEU A 81 5.72 10.94 2.12
C LEU A 81 6.19 12.31 1.61
N ALA A 82 5.57 12.85 0.56
CA ALA A 82 5.89 14.17 0.03
C ALA A 82 5.50 15.32 0.98
N LYS A 83 4.50 15.12 1.85
CA LYS A 83 4.08 16.10 2.86
C LYS A 83 5.01 16.16 4.06
N LEU A 84 5.85 15.14 4.25
CA LEU A 84 6.79 15.11 5.36
C LEU A 84 7.84 16.24 5.23
N PRO A 85 8.23 16.88 6.33
CA PRO A 85 9.42 17.72 6.39
C PRO A 85 10.64 17.00 5.79
N GLU A 86 11.52 17.71 5.09
CA GLU A 86 12.74 17.16 4.47
C GLU A 86 13.57 16.29 5.43
N GLU A 87 13.58 16.66 6.72
CA GLU A 87 14.31 16.03 7.81
C GLU A 87 13.85 14.59 8.13
N LEU A 88 12.62 14.23 7.74
CA LEU A 88 12.03 12.91 7.97
C LEU A 88 12.05 12.01 6.73
N LYS A 89 12.53 12.49 5.59
CA LYS A 89 12.58 11.74 4.32
C LYS A 89 13.81 10.81 4.18
N LEU A 90 14.68 10.74 5.19
CA LEU A 90 16.00 10.07 5.15
C LEU A 90 16.23 9.04 6.27
N LEU A 91 15.17 8.61 6.97
CA LEU A 91 15.20 7.44 7.85
C LEU A 91 14.76 6.19 7.09
#